data_AF-A0A443JN18-F1
#
_entry.id   AF-A0A443JN18-F1
#
_cell.length_a   1.000
_cell.length_b   1.000
_cell.length_c   1.000
_cell.angle_alpha   90.00
_cell.angle_beta   90.00
_cell.angle_gamma   90.00
#
_symmetry.space_group_name_H-M   'P 1'
#
loop_
_entity.id
_entity.type
_entity.pdbx_description
1 polymer ?
#
loop_
_entity_poly.entity_id
_entity_poly.type
_entity_poly.pdbx_seq_one_letter_code
_entity_poly.pdbx_strand_id
1 'polypeptide(L)'
;MSQNVVPPTREGSPTAHEVYLSVGIALSWWEASEDILEMLFTQLCGAKEPVAAETFRVAPRQSRAMMIKSALRHHASRATPEETSIVTDAMKKIDKLAPTRNEIAHGHVSEINETIDGLIVKRGNFLSSTLDPLGHIASREANKRYAHTAAEIDEWRDKVRHERGRIMDVWMAIMMRDQAARNQA
;
A
#
# COMPACT_ATOMS: atom_id res chain seq x y z
N MET A 1 17.23 40.30 -10.54
CA MET A 1 17.71 39.14 -11.33
C MET A 1 17.47 37.90 -10.50
N SER A 2 16.38 37.17 -10.76
CA SER A 2 16.11 35.90 -10.08
C SER A 2 17.10 34.86 -10.63
N GLN A 3 17.88 34.23 -9.76
CA GLN A 3 18.73 33.12 -10.16
C GLN A 3 17.83 31.97 -10.61
N ASN A 4 17.90 31.61 -11.90
CA ASN A 4 17.29 30.38 -12.40
C ASN A 4 18.05 29.21 -11.78
N VAL A 5 17.56 28.71 -10.65
CA VAL A 5 18.04 27.46 -10.06
C VAL A 5 17.58 26.34 -10.98
N VAL A 6 18.53 25.76 -11.71
CA VAL A 6 18.28 24.56 -12.50
C VAL A 6 17.98 23.43 -11.52
N PRO A 7 16.82 22.76 -11.61
CA PRO A 7 16.52 21.63 -10.75
C PRO A 7 17.53 20.49 -11.01
N PRO A 8 17.98 19.78 -9.96
CA PRO A 8 18.90 18.66 -10.14
C PRO A 8 18.28 17.61 -11.07
N THR A 9 19.11 17.02 -11.93
CA THR A 9 18.70 15.91 -12.81
C THR A 9 18.13 14.77 -11.96
N ARG A 10 16.94 14.30 -12.32
CA ARG A 10 16.36 13.13 -11.69
C ARG A 10 16.83 11.88 -12.43
N GLU A 11 17.62 11.07 -11.73
CA GLU A 11 18.12 9.80 -12.24
C GLU A 11 17.12 8.66 -11.96
N GLY A 12 16.82 7.89 -12.98
CA GLY A 12 16.02 6.66 -12.93
C GLY A 12 16.89 5.43 -12.75
N SER A 13 16.28 4.25 -12.80
CA SER A 13 17.02 2.99 -12.66
C SER A 13 17.91 2.73 -13.88
N PRO A 14 19.11 2.14 -13.69
CA PRO A 14 19.99 1.73 -14.79
C PRO A 14 19.32 0.78 -15.78
N THR A 15 18.43 -0.10 -15.30
CA THR A 15 17.74 -1.08 -16.13
C THR A 15 16.23 -1.10 -15.87
N ALA A 16 15.46 -1.47 -16.89
CA ALA A 16 14.02 -1.70 -16.73
C ALA A 16 13.72 -2.87 -15.79
N HIS A 17 14.62 -3.85 -15.72
CA HIS A 17 14.50 -5.03 -14.86
C HIS A 17 14.38 -4.66 -13.38
N GLU A 18 15.22 -3.73 -12.90
CA GLU A 18 15.17 -3.26 -11.51
C GLU A 18 13.81 -2.66 -11.15
N VAL A 19 13.25 -1.84 -12.05
CA VAL A 19 11.93 -1.24 -11.82
C VAL A 19 10.85 -2.31 -11.74
N TYR A 20 10.83 -3.26 -12.68
CA TYR A 20 9.84 -4.36 -12.65
C TYR A 20 10.00 -5.27 -11.44
N LEU A 21 11.23 -5.52 -10.98
CA LEU A 21 11.47 -6.28 -9.75
C LEU A 21 10.88 -5.55 -8.54
N SER A 22 11.16 -4.25 -8.38
CA SER A 22 10.57 -3.44 -7.31
C SER A 22 9.05 -3.41 -7.37
N VAL A 23 8.45 -3.30 -8.57
CA VAL A 23 6.98 -3.39 -8.76
C VAL A 23 6.44 -4.72 -8.23
N GLY A 24 7.03 -5.85 -8.63
CA GLY A 24 6.57 -7.18 -8.22
C GLY A 24 6.63 -7.37 -6.71
N ILE A 25 7.74 -6.96 -6.08
CA ILE A 25 7.91 -7.04 -4.62
C ILE A 25 6.91 -6.10 -3.91
N ALA A 26 6.75 -4.88 -4.39
CA ALA A 26 5.85 -3.88 -3.80
C ALA A 26 4.39 -4.35 -3.82
N LEU A 27 3.90 -4.84 -4.97
CA LEU A 27 2.54 -5.35 -5.08
C LEU A 27 2.33 -6.62 -4.23
N SER A 28 3.34 -7.49 -4.11
CA SER A 28 3.27 -8.65 -3.21
C SER A 28 3.08 -8.25 -1.74
N TRP A 29 3.77 -7.19 -1.29
CA TRP A 29 3.59 -6.66 0.06
C TRP A 29 2.23 -5.98 0.28
N TRP A 30 1.67 -5.37 -0.76
CA TRP A 30 0.31 -4.85 -0.72
C TRP A 30 -0.71 -5.97 -0.53
N GLU A 31 -0.66 -7.03 -1.35
CA GLU A 31 -1.59 -8.16 -1.20
C GLU A 31 -1.41 -8.85 0.16
N ALA A 32 -0.17 -9.04 0.63
CA ALA A 32 0.09 -9.54 1.98
C ALA A 32 -0.45 -8.63 3.09
N SER A 33 -0.66 -7.34 2.82
CA SER A 33 -1.33 -6.42 3.74
C SER A 33 -2.86 -6.59 3.74
N GLU A 34 -3.46 -7.00 2.63
CA GLU A 34 -4.88 -7.36 2.58
C GLU A 34 -5.14 -8.67 3.32
N ASP A 35 -4.24 -9.65 3.19
CA ASP A 35 -4.34 -10.92 3.90
C ASP A 35 -4.38 -10.71 5.42
N ILE A 36 -3.50 -9.86 5.97
CA ILE A 36 -3.49 -9.61 7.42
C ILE A 36 -4.77 -8.91 7.89
N LEU A 37 -5.40 -8.08 7.04
CA LEU A 37 -6.68 -7.46 7.35
C LEU A 37 -7.80 -8.51 7.40
N GLU A 38 -7.80 -9.49 6.50
CA GLU A 38 -8.73 -10.62 6.54
C GLU A 38 -8.51 -11.49 7.79
N MET A 39 -7.25 -11.80 8.11
CA MET A 39 -6.90 -12.57 9.30
C MET A 39 -7.35 -11.86 10.58
N LEU A 40 -7.12 -10.54 10.68
CA LEU A 40 -7.59 -9.74 11.80
C LEU A 40 -9.11 -9.72 11.88
N PHE A 41 -9.81 -9.47 10.77
CA PHE A 41 -11.26 -9.46 10.73
C PHE A 41 -11.85 -10.80 11.20
N THR A 42 -11.37 -11.91 10.62
CA THR A 42 -11.77 -13.27 11.01
C THR A 42 -11.48 -13.53 12.48
N GLN A 43 -10.32 -13.08 12.98
CA GLN A 43 -9.98 -13.23 14.38
C GLN A 43 -10.96 -12.46 15.28
N LEU A 44 -11.34 -11.24 14.93
CA LEU A 44 -12.27 -10.40 15.71
C LEU A 44 -13.69 -10.98 15.76
N CYS A 45 -14.24 -11.41 14.62
CA CYS A 45 -15.57 -12.04 14.53
C CYS A 45 -15.59 -13.45 15.15
N GLY A 46 -14.44 -14.13 15.19
CA GLY A 46 -14.32 -15.50 15.67
C GLY A 46 -14.76 -16.52 14.62
N ALA A 47 -14.39 -17.79 14.84
CA ALA A 47 -14.56 -18.88 13.87
C ALA A 47 -16.04 -19.27 13.58
N LYS A 48 -17.02 -18.54 14.10
CA LYS A 48 -18.45 -18.88 14.02
C LYS A 48 -19.21 -18.15 12.92
N GLU A 49 -18.58 -17.24 12.18
CA GLU A 49 -19.24 -16.40 11.18
C GLU A 49 -18.67 -16.58 9.76
N PRO A 50 -18.86 -17.75 9.12
CA PRO A 50 -18.31 -18.03 7.79
C PRO A 50 -18.85 -17.07 6.72
N VAL A 51 -20.11 -16.63 6.84
CA VAL A 51 -20.72 -15.66 5.92
C VAL A 51 -20.07 -14.29 6.02
N ALA A 52 -19.64 -13.87 7.22
CA ALA A 52 -18.96 -12.60 7.42
C ALA A 52 -17.58 -12.60 6.75
N ALA A 53 -16.82 -13.70 6.90
CA ALA A 53 -15.53 -13.87 6.25
C ALA A 53 -15.65 -13.87 4.71
N GLU A 54 -16.64 -14.57 4.16
CA GLU A 54 -16.87 -14.56 2.71
C GLU A 54 -17.30 -13.19 2.19
N THR A 55 -18.18 -12.51 2.93
CA THR A 55 -18.58 -11.13 2.63
C THR A 55 -17.37 -10.20 2.63
N PHE A 56 -16.44 -10.39 3.57
CA PHE A 56 -15.21 -9.60 3.65
C PHE A 56 -14.34 -9.78 2.41
N ARG A 57 -14.13 -11.01 1.93
CA ARG A 57 -13.26 -11.29 0.77
C ARG A 57 -13.73 -10.59 -0.50
N VAL A 58 -15.03 -10.63 -0.76
CA VAL A 58 -15.63 -10.06 -1.98
C VAL A 58 -15.92 -8.55 -1.84
N ALA A 59 -15.81 -8.00 -0.64
CA ALA A 59 -16.09 -6.59 -0.41
C ALA A 59 -14.99 -5.69 -0.99
N PRO A 60 -15.35 -4.52 -1.55
CA PRO A 60 -14.38 -3.49 -1.90
C PRO A 60 -13.55 -3.07 -0.68
N ARG A 61 -12.29 -2.66 -0.90
CA ARG A 61 -11.35 -2.25 0.17
C ARG A 61 -11.97 -1.28 1.18
N GLN A 62 -12.68 -0.25 0.71
CA GLN A 62 -13.31 0.73 1.60
C GLN A 62 -14.35 0.08 2.51
N SER A 63 -15.16 -0.85 1.99
CA SER A 63 -16.11 -1.63 2.77
C SER A 63 -15.40 -2.53 3.76
N ARG A 64 -14.32 -3.22 3.36
CA ARG A 64 -13.48 -4.01 4.28
C ARG A 64 -12.96 -3.19 5.45
N ALA A 65 -12.50 -1.96 5.18
CA ALA A 65 -12.03 -1.06 6.23
C ALA A 65 -13.15 -0.68 7.21
N MET A 66 -14.37 -0.47 6.72
CA MET A 66 -15.54 -0.22 7.56
C MET A 66 -15.96 -1.46 8.37
N MET A 67 -15.86 -2.65 7.79
CA MET A 67 -16.13 -3.92 8.47
C MET A 67 -15.17 -4.12 9.65
N ILE A 68 -13.87 -3.88 9.49
CA ILE A 68 -12.88 -3.98 10.59
C ILE A 68 -13.18 -2.95 11.69
N LYS A 69 -13.44 -1.69 11.32
CA LYS A 69 -13.83 -0.66 12.30
C LYS A 69 -15.13 -1.04 13.03
N SER A 70 -16.06 -1.73 12.36
CA SER A 70 -17.26 -2.25 13.00
C SER A 70 -16.94 -3.38 13.96
N ALA A 71 -16.13 -4.36 13.54
CA ALA A 71 -15.72 -5.50 14.35
C ALA A 71 -14.96 -5.07 15.61
N LEU A 72 -14.03 -4.11 15.51
CA LEU A 72 -13.31 -3.54 16.65
C LEU A 72 -14.26 -2.88 17.68
N ARG A 73 -15.35 -2.25 17.21
CA ARG A 73 -16.35 -1.62 18.09
C ARG A 73 -17.27 -2.65 18.77
N HIS A 74 -17.76 -3.64 18.02
CA HIS A 74 -18.72 -4.62 18.53
C HIS A 74 -18.07 -5.72 19.35
N HIS A 75 -16.80 -6.03 19.06
CA HIS A 75 -15.98 -7.00 19.78
C HIS A 75 -14.89 -6.31 20.61
N ALA A 76 -15.22 -5.17 21.24
CA ALA A 76 -14.29 -4.36 22.02
C ALA A 76 -13.65 -5.10 23.22
N SER A 77 -14.21 -6.25 23.65
CA SER A 77 -13.58 -7.11 24.65
C SER A 77 -12.35 -7.86 24.13
N ARG A 78 -12.16 -7.94 22.81
CA ARG A 78 -11.07 -8.73 22.19
C ARG A 78 -9.82 -7.90 21.92
N ALA A 79 -9.98 -6.60 21.70
CA ALA A 79 -8.90 -5.66 21.46
C ALA A 79 -8.96 -4.51 22.46
N THR A 80 -7.81 -4.13 23.01
CA THR A 80 -7.71 -2.97 23.88
C THR A 80 -7.97 -1.66 23.10
N PRO A 81 -8.28 -0.55 23.79
CA PRO A 81 -8.40 0.76 23.14
C PRO A 81 -7.12 1.19 22.39
N GLU A 82 -5.95 0.87 22.96
CA GLU A 82 -4.64 1.14 22.35
C GLU A 82 -4.47 0.35 21.04
N GLU A 83 -4.73 -0.96 21.07
CA GLU A 83 -4.68 -1.82 19.87
C GLU A 83 -5.67 -1.37 18.79
N THR A 84 -6.87 -0.97 19.19
CA THR A 84 -7.89 -0.41 18.28
C THR A 84 -7.39 0.87 17.61
N SER A 85 -6.73 1.75 18.37
CA SER A 85 -6.11 2.98 17.86
C SER A 85 -5.00 2.67 16.86
N ILE A 86 -4.11 1.72 17.19
CA ILE A 86 -3.01 1.27 16.32
C ILE A 86 -3.53 0.76 14.98
N VAL A 87 -4.51 -0.15 14.99
CA VAL A 87 -5.10 -0.70 13.76
C VAL A 87 -5.76 0.41 12.94
N THR A 88 -6.54 1.28 13.58
CA THR A 88 -7.26 2.34 12.87
C THR A 88 -6.30 3.35 12.22
N ASP A 89 -5.22 3.74 12.92
CA ASP A 89 -4.18 4.62 12.38
C ASP A 89 -3.41 3.94 11.24
N ALA A 90 -3.00 2.68 11.40
CA ALA A 90 -2.29 1.93 10.38
C ALA A 90 -3.11 1.79 9.10
N MET A 91 -4.39 1.41 9.21
CA MET A 91 -5.30 1.33 8.06
C MET A 91 -5.44 2.68 7.34
N LYS A 92 -5.60 3.77 8.10
CA LYS A 92 -5.68 5.13 7.53
C LYS A 92 -4.42 5.48 6.74
N LYS A 93 -3.24 5.05 7.20
CA LYS A 93 -1.97 5.29 6.49
C LYS A 93 -1.86 4.41 5.24
N ILE A 94 -2.27 3.14 5.28
CA ILE A 94 -2.29 2.28 4.08
C ILE A 94 -3.29 2.82 3.04
N ASP A 95 -4.45 3.32 3.46
CA ASP A 95 -5.43 3.90 2.54
C ASP A 95 -4.88 5.13 1.79
N LYS A 96 -4.01 5.93 2.43
CA LYS A 96 -3.30 7.03 1.77
C LYS A 96 -2.27 6.56 0.72
N LEU A 97 -1.83 5.30 0.79
CA LEU A 97 -0.88 4.70 -0.14
C LEU A 97 -1.57 4.07 -1.36
N ALA A 98 -2.90 3.93 -1.35
CA ALA A 98 -3.68 3.29 -2.41
C ALA A 98 -3.58 3.98 -3.80
N PRO A 99 -3.54 5.33 -3.91
CA PRO A 99 -3.34 5.98 -5.22
C PRO A 99 -2.02 5.56 -5.87
N THR A 100 -0.92 5.57 -5.11
CA THR A 100 0.39 5.14 -5.59
C THR A 100 0.40 3.64 -5.93
N ARG A 101 -0.36 2.79 -5.21
CA ARG A 101 -0.54 1.37 -5.61
C ARG A 101 -1.12 1.25 -7.01
N ASN A 102 -2.12 2.07 -7.35
CA ASN A 102 -2.75 2.03 -8.67
C ASN A 102 -1.79 2.50 -9.77
N GLU A 103 -1.00 3.54 -9.49
CA GLU A 103 0.08 3.98 -10.39
C GLU A 103 1.12 2.87 -10.60
N ILE A 104 1.50 2.15 -9.53
CA ILE A 104 2.44 1.02 -9.59
C ILE A 104 1.87 -0.15 -10.40
N ALA A 105 0.62 -0.54 -10.13
CA ALA A 105 -0.03 -1.69 -10.73
C ALA A 105 -0.36 -1.53 -12.22
N HIS A 106 -0.62 -0.28 -12.66
CA HIS A 106 -1.01 0.03 -14.03
C HIS A 106 0.05 0.83 -14.79
N GLY A 107 1.21 1.02 -14.19
CA GLY A 107 2.35 1.68 -14.81
C GLY A 107 3.01 0.82 -15.89
N HIS A 108 3.82 1.47 -16.72
CA HIS A 108 4.71 0.80 -17.67
C HIS A 108 6.11 1.39 -17.55
N VAL A 109 7.13 0.55 -17.70
CA VAL A 109 8.51 1.03 -17.64
C VAL A 109 8.91 1.60 -19.00
N SER A 110 9.45 2.81 -18.99
CA SER A 110 10.01 3.49 -20.16
C SER A 110 11.38 4.05 -19.83
N GLU A 111 12.28 3.99 -20.81
CA GLU A 111 13.52 4.76 -20.77
C GLU A 111 13.19 6.22 -21.09
N ILE A 112 13.57 7.13 -20.20
CA ILE A 112 13.33 8.57 -20.33
C ILE A 112 14.68 9.26 -20.43
N ASN A 113 14.83 10.09 -21.45
CA ASN A 113 15.91 11.06 -21.57
C ASN A 113 15.27 12.41 -21.92
N GLU A 114 15.08 13.25 -20.91
CA GLU A 114 14.35 14.51 -21.00
C GLU A 114 15.32 15.68 -20.79
N THR A 115 15.34 16.61 -21.73
CA THR A 115 16.19 17.80 -21.72
C THR A 115 15.32 19.06 -21.83
N ILE A 116 15.54 20.03 -20.95
CA ILE A 116 14.87 21.34 -20.95
C ILE A 116 15.95 22.42 -21.01
N ASP A 117 15.84 23.36 -21.95
CA ASP A 117 16.82 24.44 -22.17
C ASP A 117 18.28 23.95 -22.29
N GLY A 118 18.48 22.79 -22.90
CA GLY A 118 19.81 22.17 -23.07
C GLY A 118 20.35 21.43 -21.84
N LEU A 119 19.57 21.34 -20.76
CA LEU A 119 19.93 20.69 -19.51
C LEU A 119 19.14 19.39 -19.33
N ILE A 120 19.83 18.30 -19.00
CA ILE A 120 19.19 17.01 -18.74
C ILE A 120 18.44 17.10 -17.41
N VAL A 121 17.11 16.97 -17.45
CA VAL A 121 16.26 17.04 -16.26
C VAL A 121 15.81 15.66 -15.78
N LYS A 122 15.74 14.66 -16.67
CA LYS A 122 15.48 13.26 -16.31
C LYS A 122 16.26 12.31 -17.21
N ARG A 123 16.85 11.27 -16.63
CA ARG A 123 17.56 10.23 -17.36
C ARG A 123 17.38 8.86 -16.71
N GLY A 124 17.19 7.80 -17.50
CA GLY A 124 17.15 6.41 -17.02
C GLY A 124 15.78 5.76 -17.16
N ASN A 125 15.57 4.62 -16.48
CA ASN A 125 14.32 3.87 -16.54
C ASN A 125 13.37 4.28 -15.42
N PHE A 126 12.11 4.53 -15.77
CA PHE A 126 11.06 4.92 -14.83
C PHE A 126 9.77 4.16 -15.11
N LEU A 127 9.00 3.89 -14.05
CA LEU A 127 7.62 3.44 -14.16
C LEU A 127 6.70 4.64 -14.39
N SER A 128 6.22 4.82 -15.62
CA SER A 128 5.28 5.90 -15.95
C SER A 128 3.84 5.40 -15.88
N SER A 129 2.98 6.14 -15.16
CA SER A 129 1.55 5.81 -15.07
C SER A 129 0.87 5.87 -16.44
N THR A 130 0.01 4.90 -16.74
CA THR A 130 -0.92 4.98 -17.87
C THR A 130 -2.25 5.66 -17.49
N LEU A 131 -2.41 6.04 -16.22
CA LEU A 131 -3.61 6.64 -15.65
C LEU A 131 -3.38 8.09 -15.23
N ASP A 132 -4.20 9.02 -15.70
CA ASP A 132 -4.19 10.42 -15.24
C ASP A 132 -4.54 10.51 -13.73
N PRO A 133 -4.45 11.70 -13.11
CA PRO A 133 -4.77 11.88 -11.69
C PRO A 133 -6.22 11.56 -11.30
N LEU A 134 -7.12 11.45 -12.29
CA LEU A 134 -8.52 11.10 -12.13
C LEU A 134 -8.78 9.60 -12.38
N GLY A 135 -7.77 8.84 -12.78
CA GLY A 135 -7.85 7.40 -13.05
C GLY A 135 -8.25 7.05 -14.49
N HIS A 136 -8.25 8.00 -15.43
CA HIS A 136 -8.52 7.71 -16.84
C HIS A 136 -7.27 7.29 -17.60
N ILE A 137 -7.43 6.47 -18.65
CA ILE A 137 -6.32 6.13 -19.54
C ILE A 137 -5.82 7.41 -20.21
N ALA A 138 -4.57 7.78 -19.90
CA ALA A 138 -3.86 8.89 -20.52
C ALA A 138 -2.78 8.37 -21.47
N SER A 139 -2.38 9.20 -22.44
CA SER A 139 -1.22 8.89 -23.25
C SER A 139 0.02 8.79 -22.34
N ARG A 140 0.87 7.81 -22.63
CA ARG A 140 2.11 7.55 -21.87
C ARG A 140 3.02 8.79 -21.80
N GLU A 141 2.95 9.64 -22.81
CA GLU A 141 3.72 10.88 -22.91
C GLU A 141 3.18 12.00 -22.02
N ALA A 142 1.85 12.10 -21.86
CA ALA A 142 1.22 13.14 -21.03
C ALA A 142 1.47 12.93 -19.53
N ASN A 143 1.86 11.72 -19.12
CA ASN A 143 1.87 11.29 -17.73
C ASN A 143 3.26 11.07 -17.11
N LYS A 144 4.31 11.56 -17.79
CA LYS A 144 5.70 11.53 -17.31
C LYS A 144 5.94 12.26 -15.96
N ARG A 145 4.92 12.96 -15.44
CA ARG A 145 4.91 13.59 -14.11
C ARG A 145 4.77 12.58 -12.96
N TYR A 146 4.21 11.40 -13.23
CA TYR A 146 4.01 10.30 -12.27
C TYR A 146 4.98 9.14 -12.55
N ALA A 147 6.19 9.47 -12.98
CA ALA A 147 7.24 8.51 -13.23
C ALA A 147 7.87 8.08 -11.90
N HIS A 148 7.86 6.80 -11.53
CA HIS A 148 8.49 6.30 -10.30
C HIS A 148 9.81 5.60 -10.61
N THR A 149 10.83 5.80 -9.77
CA THR A 149 12.07 5.02 -9.76
C THR A 149 11.90 3.74 -8.94
N ALA A 150 12.80 2.77 -9.10
CA ALA A 150 12.81 1.58 -8.24
C ALA A 150 12.93 1.96 -6.74
N ALA A 151 13.76 2.95 -6.42
CA ALA A 151 13.96 3.40 -5.04
C ALA A 151 12.69 4.00 -4.41
N GLU A 152 11.91 4.78 -5.17
CA GLU A 152 10.64 5.34 -4.70
C GLU A 152 9.58 4.25 -4.49
N ILE A 153 9.55 3.25 -5.38
CA ILE A 153 8.67 2.08 -5.24
C ILE A 153 9.06 1.26 -4.00
N ASP A 154 10.35 1.09 -3.74
CA ASP A 154 10.86 0.40 -2.56
C ASP A 154 10.55 1.15 -1.26
N GLU A 155 10.68 2.49 -1.25
CA GLU A 155 10.28 3.32 -0.11
C GLU A 155 8.78 3.21 0.16
N TRP A 156 7.96 3.21 -0.91
CA TRP A 156 6.53 2.99 -0.80
C TRP A 156 6.22 1.60 -0.22
N ARG A 157 6.88 0.54 -0.70
CA ARG A 157 6.77 -0.83 -0.18
C ARG A 157 7.10 -0.87 1.31
N ASP A 158 8.16 -0.19 1.74
CA ASP A 158 8.58 -0.21 3.14
C ASP A 158 7.56 0.47 4.05
N LYS A 159 6.88 1.52 3.57
CA LYS A 159 5.72 2.13 4.26
C LYS A 159 4.56 1.14 4.40
N VAL A 160 4.22 0.40 3.35
CA VAL A 160 3.19 -0.65 3.41
C VAL A 160 3.58 -1.74 4.42
N ARG A 161 4.83 -2.22 4.35
CA ARG A 161 5.36 -3.25 5.25
C ARG A 161 5.32 -2.81 6.71
N HIS A 162 5.70 -1.56 6.99
CA HIS A 162 5.68 -1.00 8.34
C HIS A 162 4.26 -1.00 8.92
N GLU A 163 3.29 -0.46 8.18
CA GLU A 163 1.89 -0.39 8.66
C GLU A 163 1.24 -1.77 8.74
N ARG A 164 1.56 -2.68 7.82
CA ARG A 164 1.18 -4.09 7.91
C ARG A 164 1.71 -4.74 9.20
N GLY A 165 2.98 -4.49 9.55
CA GLY A 165 3.60 -5.01 10.77
C GLY A 165 2.83 -4.62 12.02
N ARG A 166 2.43 -3.36 12.12
CA ARG A 166 1.63 -2.85 13.26
C ARG A 166 0.29 -3.57 13.39
N ILE A 167 -0.39 -3.87 12.29
CA ILE A 167 -1.65 -4.63 12.28
C ILE A 167 -1.39 -6.09 12.67
N MET A 168 -0.31 -6.68 12.16
CA MET A 168 0.10 -8.05 12.47
C MET A 168 0.40 -8.23 13.96
N ASP A 169 1.08 -7.28 14.60
CA ASP A 169 1.38 -7.32 16.03
C ASP A 169 0.10 -7.36 16.88
N VAL A 170 -0.90 -6.54 16.53
CA VAL A 170 -2.21 -6.55 17.19
C VAL A 170 -2.93 -7.88 16.96
N TRP A 171 -2.97 -8.37 15.72
CA TRP A 171 -3.57 -9.66 15.40
C TRP A 171 -2.93 -10.81 16.20
N MET A 172 -1.60 -10.86 16.28
CA MET A 172 -0.87 -11.86 17.07
C MET A 172 -1.20 -11.75 18.56
N ALA A 173 -1.26 -10.54 19.11
CA ALA A 173 -1.60 -10.32 20.51
C ALA A 173 -3.01 -10.85 20.85
N ILE A 174 -4.01 -10.59 19.99
CA ILE A 174 -5.37 -11.11 20.14
C ILE A 174 -5.35 -12.65 20.07
N MET A 175 -4.70 -13.22 19.05
CA MET A 175 -4.60 -14.67 18.86
C MET A 175 -3.98 -15.37 20.07
N MET A 176 -2.89 -14.83 20.62
CA MET A 176 -2.22 -15.37 21.79
C MET A 176 -3.11 -15.32 23.05
N ARG A 177 -3.86 -14.22 23.25
CA ARG A 177 -4.83 -14.12 24.36
C ARG A 177 -5.94 -15.15 24.24
N ASP A 178 -6.49 -15.34 23.04
CA ASP A 178 -7.55 -16.34 22.81
C ASP A 178 -7.05 -17.77 23.04
N GLN A 179 -5.81 -18.08 22.62
CA GLN A 179 -5.20 -19.39 22.88
C GLN A 179 -4.97 -19.62 24.38
N ALA A 180 -4.49 -18.62 25.11
CA ALA A 180 -4.30 -18.70 26.55
C ALA A 180 -5.62 -18.95 27.29
N ALA A 181 -6.70 -18.28 26.90
CA ALA A 181 -8.03 -18.47 27.47
C ALA A 181 -8.58 -19.89 27.23
N ARG A 182 -8.35 -20.46 26.04
CA ARG A 182 -8.76 -21.84 25.73
C ARG A 182 -8.02 -22.91 26.53
N ASN A 183 -6.74 -22.67 26.83
CA ASN A 183 -5.94 -23.62 27.62
C ASN A 183 -6.31 -23.62 29.11
N GLN A 184 -7.09 -22.64 29.58
CA GLN A 184 -7.55 -22.50 30.95
C GLN A 184 -9.00 -22.98 31.16
N ALA A 185 -9.73 -23.26 30.08
CA ALA A 185 -11.12 -23.71 30.08
C ALA A 185 -11.20 -25.24 29.94
#